data_AF-A0A382L365-F1
#
_entry.id   AF-A0A382L365-F1
#
_cell.length_a   1.000
_cell.length_b   1.000
_cell.length_c   1.000
_cell.angle_alpha   90.00
_cell.angle_beta   90.00
_cell.angle_gamma   90.00
#
_symmetry.space_group_name_H-M   'P 1'
#
loop_
_entity.id
_entity.type
_entity.pdbx_description
1 polymer ?
#
loop_
_entity_poly.entity_id
_entity_poly.type
_entity_poly.pdbx_seq_one_letter_code
_entity_poly.pdbx_strand_id
1 'polypeptide(L)' 'MKNQTVIPFSGLRRALSSFAVGACLLLGQALGQAQVAKEGDTAEDFEIPNRETGEPLMLSDYDGHVVVLDFFAWW' A
#
# COMPACT_ATOMS: atom_id res chain seq x y z
N MET A 1 -41.60 -36.55 -18.27
CA MET A 1 -41.19 -35.90 -17.01
C MET A 1 -39.75 -35.44 -17.16
N LYS A 2 -39.49 -34.13 -17.19
CA LYS A 2 -38.14 -33.54 -17.17
C LYS A 2 -38.14 -32.48 -16.06
N ASN A 3 -37.57 -32.82 -14.91
CA ASN A 3 -37.44 -31.90 -13.77
C ASN A 3 -36.38 -30.85 -14.12
N GLN A 4 -36.82 -29.62 -14.37
CA GLN A 4 -35.92 -28.48 -14.50
C GLN A 4 -35.68 -27.92 -13.11
N THR A 5 -34.50 -28.16 -12.57
CA THR A 5 -34.02 -27.52 -11.34
C THR A 5 -33.74 -26.05 -11.66
N VAL A 6 -34.72 -25.20 -11.44
CA VAL A 6 -34.55 -23.74 -11.51
C VAL A 6 -33.71 -23.33 -10.29
N ILE A 7 -32.43 -23.07 -10.51
CA ILE A 7 -31.56 -22.49 -9.49
C ILE A 7 -32.06 -21.04 -9.28
N PRO A 8 -32.51 -20.65 -8.08
CA PRO A 8 -33.01 -19.30 -7.86
C PRO A 8 -31.87 -18.29 -8.06
N PHE A 9 -32.12 -17.30 -8.92
CA PHE A 9 -31.21 -16.21 -9.30
C PHE A 9 -30.60 -15.45 -8.09
N SER A 10 -31.22 -15.57 -6.92
CA SER A 10 -30.77 -15.02 -5.63
C SER A 10 -29.50 -15.67 -5.08
N GLY A 11 -29.26 -16.96 -5.34
CA GLY A 11 -28.07 -17.68 -4.90
C GLY A 11 -26.81 -17.24 -5.65
N LEU A 12 -26.92 -16.98 -6.94
CA LEU A 12 -25.82 -16.52 -7.79
C LEU A 12 -25.36 -15.10 -7.42
N ARG A 13 -26.29 -14.18 -7.14
CA ARG A 13 -25.96 -12.83 -6.67
C ARG A 13 -25.25 -12.83 -5.32
N ARG A 14 -25.67 -13.68 -4.37
CA ARG A 14 -25.03 -13.83 -3.06
C ARG A 14 -23.61 -14.41 -3.16
N ALA A 15 -23.41 -15.42 -4.01
CA ALA A 15 -22.10 -16.00 -4.24
C ALA A 15 -21.12 -14.98 -4.88
N LEU A 16 -21.58 -14.19 -5.85
CA LEU A 16 -20.80 -13.13 -6.49
C LEU A 16 -20.42 -12.02 -5.51
N SER A 17 -21.33 -11.59 -4.63
CA SER A 17 -21.03 -10.57 -3.62
C SER A 17 -20.02 -11.06 -2.58
N SER A 18 -20.11 -12.32 -2.14
CA SER A 18 -19.16 -12.89 -1.18
C SER A 18 -17.76 -13.04 -1.78
N PHE A 19 -17.67 -13.36 -3.07
CA PHE A 19 -16.39 -13.42 -3.77
C PHE A 19 -15.75 -12.03 -3.92
N ALA A 20 -16.54 -11.00 -4.25
CA ALA A 20 -16.04 -9.63 -4.36
C ALA A 20 -15.50 -9.09 -3.03
N VAL A 21 -16.18 -9.36 -1.90
CA VAL A 21 -15.71 -8.96 -0.57
C VAL A 21 -14.42 -9.69 -0.19
N GLY A 22 -14.34 -11.00 -0.46
CA GLY A 22 -13.13 -11.79 -0.22
C GLY A 22 -11.94 -11.27 -1.04
N ALA A 23 -12.15 -10.95 -2.33
CA ALA A 23 -11.14 -10.37 -3.18
C ALA A 23 -10.66 -9.01 -2.66
N CYS A 24 -11.58 -8.10 -2.28
CA CYS A 24 -11.22 -6.79 -1.73
C CYS A 24 -10.41 -6.89 -0.42
N LEU A 25 -10.75 -7.83 0.48
CA LEU A 25 -10.00 -8.04 1.72
C LEU A 25 -8.59 -8.57 1.45
N LEU A 26 -8.42 -9.45 0.46
CA LEU A 26 -7.10 -9.96 0.07
C LEU A 26 -6.24 -8.86 -0.60
N LEU A 27 -6.85 -8.04 -1.46
CA LEU A 27 -6.18 -6.90 -2.08
C LEU A 27 -5.76 -5.83 -1.06
N GLY A 28 -6.59 -5.55 -0.05
CA GLY A 28 -6.26 -4.60 1.02
C GLY A 28 -5.04 -5.03 1.85
N GLN A 29 -4.88 -6.33 2.11
CA GLN A 29 -3.72 -6.86 2.82
C GLN A 29 -2.44 -6.82 1.98
N ALA A 30 -2.54 -7.01 0.67
CA ALA A 30 -1.39 -6.92 -0.23
C ALA A 30 -0.90 -5.48 -0.42
N LEU A 31 -1.82 -4.50 -0.47
CA LEU A 31 -1.49 -3.09 -0.65
C LEU A 31 -1.00 -2.39 0.62
N GLY A 32 -1.29 -2.95 1.80
CA GLY A 32 -0.93 -2.38 3.10
C GLY A 32 0.37 -2.91 3.71
N GLN A 33 1.16 -3.71 2.98
CA GLN A 33 2.46 -4.17 3.48
C GLN A 33 3.41 -2.97 3.50
N ALA A 34 3.89 -2.59 4.70
CA ALA A 34 4.96 -1.61 4.83
C ALA A 34 6.22 -2.15 4.13
N GLN A 35 6.83 -1.35 3.27
CA GLN A 35 8.14 -1.65 2.70
C GLN A 35 9.14 -1.68 3.85
N VAL A 36 9.79 -2.82 4.08
CA VAL A 36 10.85 -2.92 5.09
C VAL A 36 12.14 -2.48 4.42
N ALA A 37 12.66 -1.31 4.81
CA ALA A 37 14.00 -0.91 4.42
C ALA A 37 15.01 -1.90 5.04
N LYS A 38 15.91 -2.42 4.21
CA LYS A 38 16.92 -3.40 4.62
C LYS A 38 18.31 -2.80 4.49
N GLU A 39 19.18 -3.13 5.44
CA GLU A 39 20.59 -2.75 5.40
C GLU A 39 21.27 -3.26 4.12
N GLY A 40 22.02 -2.36 3.47
CA GLY A 40 22.72 -2.64 2.21
C GLY A 40 21.90 -2.40 0.95
N ASP A 41 20.58 -2.22 1.06
CA ASP A 41 19.75 -1.78 -0.06
C ASP A 41 19.95 -0.28 -0.31
N THR A 42 19.76 0.15 -1.56
CA THR A 42 19.68 1.58 -1.87
C THR A 42 18.48 2.18 -1.16
N ALA A 43 18.70 3.24 -0.37
CA ALA A 43 17.62 3.95 0.30
C ALA A 43 16.64 4.53 -0.74
N GLU A 44 15.34 4.43 -0.47
CA GLU A 44 14.32 5.06 -1.31
C GLU A 44 14.47 6.58 -1.25
N ASP A 45 14.42 7.21 -2.42
CA ASP A 45 14.39 8.66 -2.47
C ASP A 45 13.04 9.17 -1.97
N PHE A 46 13.07 10.27 -1.24
CA PHE A 46 11.89 10.91 -0.69
C PHE A 46 12.04 12.41 -0.80
N GLU A 47 10.91 13.11 -0.93
CA GLU A 47 10.85 14.56 -0.93
C GLU A 47 10.18 15.05 0.35
N ILE A 48 10.82 15.99 1.03
CA ILE A 48 10.22 16.73 2.14
C ILE A 48 10.36 18.24 1.90
N PRO A 49 9.45 19.06 2.47
CA PRO A 49 9.67 20.49 2.48
C PRO A 49 10.84 20.83 3.41
N ASN A 50 11.82 21.58 2.90
CA ASN A 50 12.85 22.18 3.73
C ASN A 50 12.19 23.24 4.65
N ARG A 51 12.35 23.09 5.97
CA ARG A 51 11.70 23.99 6.93
C ARG A 51 12.30 25.39 6.97
N GLU A 52 13.56 25.56 6.56
CA GLU A 52 14.24 26.85 6.55
C GLU A 52 13.93 27.65 5.28
N THR A 53 13.96 27.00 4.12
CA THR A 53 13.81 27.66 2.82
C THR A 53 12.42 27.54 2.21
N GLY A 54 11.66 26.50 2.60
CA GLY A 54 10.37 26.16 2.00
C GLY A 54 10.46 25.40 0.67
N GLU A 55 11.66 25.25 0.12
CA GLU A 55 11.88 24.52 -1.14
C GLU A 55 11.81 23.00 -0.93
N PRO A 56 11.51 22.22 -1.97
CA PRO A 56 11.65 20.76 -1.95
C PRO A 56 13.08 20.34 -1.59
N LEU A 57 13.21 19.34 -0.72
CA LEU A 57 14.48 18.70 -0.37
C LEU A 57 14.34 17.19 -0.59
N MET A 58 15.25 16.64 -1.39
CA MET A 58 15.30 15.21 -1.70
C MET A 58 16.48 14.53 -0.98
N LEU A 59 16.41 13.22 -0.79
CA LEU A 59 17.55 12.47 -0.26
C LEU A 59 18.71 12.47 -1.27
N SER A 60 18.38 12.36 -2.57
CA SER A 60 19.33 12.37 -3.68
C SER A 60 20.12 13.68 -3.83
N ASP A 61 19.63 14.80 -3.26
CA ASP A 61 20.38 16.07 -3.21
C ASP A 61 21.71 15.94 -2.44
N TYR A 62 21.83 14.91 -1.58
CA TYR A 62 23.02 14.64 -0.76
C TYR A 62 23.94 13.55 -1.33
N ASP A 63 23.79 13.18 -2.60
CA ASP A 63 24.65 12.18 -3.24
C ASP A 63 26.16 12.42 -2.97
N GLY A 64 26.87 11.33 -2.65
CA GLY A 64 28.29 11.38 -2.28
C GLY A 64 28.56 11.72 -0.80
N HIS A 65 27.53 11.90 0.02
CA HIS A 65 27.65 12.15 1.46
C HIS A 65 27.10 10.98 2.29
N VAL A 66 27.58 10.87 3.53
CA VAL A 66 26.94 10.01 4.54
C VAL A 66 25.85 10.82 5.21
N VAL A 67 24.61 10.33 5.12
CA VAL A 67 23.41 11.00 5.67
C VAL A 67 22.85 10.18 6.82
N VAL A 68 22.46 10.84 7.90
CA VAL A 68 21.77 10.23 9.05
C VAL A 68 20.35 10.76 9.09
N LEU A 69 19.36 9.85 9.05
CA LEU A 69 17.94 10.20 9.14
C LEU A 69 17.45 10.00 10.58
N ASP A 70 16.98 11.09 11.19
CA ASP A 70 16.38 11.08 12.53
C ASP A 70 14.90 11.46 12.43
N PHE A 71 14.03 10.47 12.62
CA PHE A 71 12.58 10.66 12.61
C PHE A 71 12.07 10.87 14.04
N PHE A 72 11.66 12.10 14.34
CA PHE A 72 11.28 12.48 15.70
C PHE A 72 9.90 13.15 15.76
N ALA A 73 9.20 12.92 16.88
CA ALA A 73 7.94 13.55 17.23
C ALA A 73 7.97 13.95 18.71
N TRP A 74 7.60 15.20 19.03
CA TRP A 74 7.78 15.80 20.36
C TRP A 74 6.59 15.62 21.31
N TRP A 75 5.53 14.99 20.84
CA TRP A 75 4.26 14.83 21.56
C TRP A 75 4.27 13.68 22.57
#